data_AF-A0AAE6VN72-F1
#
_entry.id   AF-A0AAE6VN72-F1
#
_cell.length_a   1.000
_cell.length_b   1.000
_cell.length_c   1.000
_cell.angle_alpha   90.00
_cell.angle_beta   90.00
_cell.angle_gamma   90.00
#
_symmetry.space_group_name_H-M   'P 1'
#
loop_
_entity.id
_entity.type
_entity.pdbx_description
1 polymer ?
#
loop_
_entity_poly.entity_id
_entity_poly.type
_entity_poly.pdbx_seq_one_letter_code
_entity_poly.pdbx_strand_id
1 'polypeptide(L)'
;MHHGHCTYYLNSRFTKINKSRHSAYALHVHLVFITKYRKPILGDLHHASFGQCAAEVCRDFGAELKECDGEADHVHMLIEYAPTVQLSVLVNSLKAVTSRRLRNEFLDLRGAYSKPVLWSRSYFAGSCGGAPLEVIKQYIQNQRG
;
A
#
# COMPACT_ATOMS: atom_id res chain seq x y z
N MET A 1 27.29 -8.81 15.03
CA MET A 1 27.42 -9.58 13.78
C MET A 1 26.29 -10.60 13.74
N HIS A 2 25.19 -10.30 13.04
CA HIS A 2 24.27 -11.29 12.47
C HIS A 2 23.57 -10.57 11.31
N HIS A 3 24.01 -10.91 10.09
CA HIS A 3 23.41 -10.48 8.84
C HIS A 3 22.19 -11.36 8.58
N GLY A 4 20.98 -10.83 8.78
CA GLY A 4 19.75 -11.47 8.34
C GLY A 4 19.49 -11.18 6.88
N HIS A 5 20.01 -12.04 5.99
CA HIS A 5 19.61 -12.10 4.60
C HIS A 5 18.11 -12.44 4.50
N CYS A 6 17.29 -11.44 4.19
CA CYS A 6 15.87 -11.60 3.90
C CYS A 6 15.71 -11.90 2.39
N THR A 7 16.06 -13.12 1.98
CA THR A 7 15.72 -13.67 0.66
C THR A 7 14.38 -14.39 0.75
N TYR A 8 13.27 -13.67 0.57
CA TYR A 8 11.97 -14.30 0.34
C TYR A 8 11.76 -14.54 -1.17
N TYR A 9 11.70 -15.83 -1.48
CA TYR A 9 11.28 -16.45 -2.72
C TYR A 9 10.06 -15.77 -3.37
N LEU A 10 10.22 -15.20 -4.56
CA LEU A 10 9.10 -14.96 -5.48
C LEU A 10 8.90 -16.21 -6.34
N ASN A 11 8.12 -17.14 -5.81
CA ASN A 11 7.53 -18.20 -6.59
C ASN A 11 6.53 -17.56 -7.56
N SER A 12 6.87 -17.55 -8.84
CA SER A 12 6.06 -17.03 -9.94
C SER A 12 4.74 -17.82 -10.03
N ARG A 13 3.70 -17.33 -9.34
CA ARG A 13 2.30 -17.66 -9.66
C ARG A 13 1.77 -16.55 -10.54
N PHE A 14 1.22 -16.94 -11.69
CA PHE A 14 0.63 -16.05 -12.70
C PHE A 14 -0.06 -14.82 -12.10
N THR A 15 0.42 -13.62 -12.45
CA THR A 15 -0.26 -12.37 -12.12
C THR A 15 -1.65 -12.39 -12.74
N LYS A 16 -2.69 -12.44 -11.90
CA LYS A 16 -4.09 -12.37 -12.35
C LYS A 16 -4.32 -11.04 -13.05
N ILE A 17 -4.85 -11.09 -14.28
CA ILE A 17 -5.31 -9.89 -15.00
C ILE A 17 -6.77 -9.63 -14.66
N ASN A 18 -7.07 -8.44 -14.16
CA ASN A 18 -8.43 -7.95 -13.98
C ASN A 18 -8.95 -7.35 -15.28
N LYS A 19 -10.26 -7.43 -15.48
CA LYS A 19 -10.94 -6.88 -16.66
C LYS A 19 -12.06 -5.93 -16.23
N SER A 20 -12.16 -4.80 -16.92
CA SER A 20 -13.31 -3.91 -16.93
C SER A 20 -13.91 -3.87 -18.34
N ARG A 21 -14.98 -3.10 -18.55
CA ARG A 21 -15.64 -2.98 -19.86
C ARG A 21 -14.68 -2.56 -20.99
N HIS A 22 -13.67 -1.74 -20.66
CA HIS A 22 -12.77 -1.11 -21.63
C HIS A 22 -11.29 -1.26 -21.31
N SER A 23 -10.93 -2.09 -20.31
CA SER A 23 -9.52 -2.26 -19.92
C SER A 23 -9.23 -3.63 -19.33
N ALA A 24 -8.01 -4.11 -19.54
CA ALA A 24 -7.42 -5.23 -18.82
C ALA A 24 -6.19 -4.70 -18.07
N TYR A 25 -6.03 -5.05 -16.80
CA TYR A 25 -4.98 -4.47 -15.96
C TYR A 25 -4.48 -5.43 -14.88
N ALA A 26 -3.22 -5.23 -14.51
CA ALA A 26 -2.56 -5.86 -13.39
C ALA A 26 -1.61 -4.81 -12.77
N LEU A 27 -2.20 -3.84 -12.06
CA LEU A 27 -1.47 -2.70 -11.52
C LEU A 27 -1.32 -2.87 -10.01
N HIS A 28 -0.07 -2.92 -9.54
CA HIS A 28 0.23 -2.86 -8.12
C HIS A 28 1.20 -1.73 -7.81
N VAL A 29 1.05 -1.17 -6.62
CA VAL A 29 1.95 -0.17 -6.07
C VAL A 29 2.40 -0.59 -4.69
N HIS A 30 3.70 -0.48 -4.44
CA HIS A 30 4.28 -0.50 -3.11
C HIS A 30 4.34 0.92 -2.58
N LEU A 31 3.59 1.19 -1.53
CA LEU A 31 3.60 2.46 -0.82
C LEU A 31 4.34 2.32 0.50
N VAL A 32 5.11 3.34 0.86
CA VAL A 32 5.71 3.45 2.20
C VAL A 32 5.37 4.78 2.83
N PHE A 33 4.77 4.73 4.01
CA PHE A 33 4.55 5.90 4.86
C PHE A 33 5.50 5.84 6.05
N ILE A 34 6.20 6.94 6.29
CA ILE A 34 7.11 7.10 7.43
C ILE A 34 6.44 8.01 8.44
N THR A 35 6.56 7.72 9.73
CA THR A 35 6.07 8.59 10.79
C THR A 35 6.76 9.96 10.71
N LYS A 36 6.12 10.99 11.25
CA LYS A 36 6.68 12.33 11.23
C LYS A 36 7.99 12.34 12.05
N TYR A 37 9.05 12.86 11.44
CA TYR A 37 10.43 12.82 11.99
C TYR A 37 10.99 11.41 12.21
N ARG A 38 10.38 10.38 11.61
CA ARG A 38 10.82 8.99 11.72
C ARG A 38 10.91 8.52 13.18
N LYS A 39 9.95 8.96 14.01
CA LYS A 39 9.85 8.54 15.40
C LYS A 39 9.37 7.07 15.45
N PRO A 40 10.01 6.20 16.24
CA PRO A 40 9.59 4.82 16.42
C PRO A 40 8.42 4.73 17.43
N ILE A 41 7.20 4.98 16.98
CA ILE A 41 5.99 5.10 17.82
C ILE A 41 4.88 4.12 17.42
N LEU A 42 5.09 3.34 16.37
CA LEU A 42 4.17 2.29 15.95
C LEU A 42 4.53 0.99 16.66
N GLY A 43 3.51 0.18 16.93
CA GLY A 43 3.62 -1.15 17.50
C GLY A 43 2.47 -2.02 16.97
N ASP A 44 2.42 -3.28 17.38
CA ASP A 44 1.56 -4.29 16.76
C ASP A 44 0.07 -3.89 16.68
N LEU A 45 -0.47 -3.30 17.76
CA LEU A 45 -1.85 -2.81 17.78
C LEU A 45 -2.07 -1.65 16.79
N HIS A 46 -1.09 -0.77 16.65
CA HIS A 46 -1.13 0.33 15.68
C HIS A 46 -1.09 -0.20 14.25
N HIS A 47 -0.26 -1.21 13.98
CA HIS A 47 -0.18 -1.85 12.67
C HIS A 47 -1.48 -2.56 12.30
N ALA A 48 -2.10 -3.27 13.25
CA ALA A 48 -3.39 -3.93 13.04
C ALA A 48 -4.51 -2.92 12.71
N SER A 49 -4.67 -1.86 13.51
CA SER A 49 -5.67 -0.81 13.25
C SER A 49 -5.37 -0.05 11.95
N PHE A 50 -4.09 0.22 11.65
CA PHE A 50 -3.68 0.82 10.38
C PHE A 50 -4.12 -0.04 9.19
N GLY A 51 -3.83 -1.35 9.21
CA GLY A 51 -4.17 -2.27 8.14
C GLY A 51 -5.68 -2.32 7.88
N GLN A 52 -6.49 -2.40 8.94
CA GLN A 52 -7.96 -2.36 8.83
C GLN A 52 -8.43 -1.05 8.19
N CYS A 53 -7.94 0.08 8.69
CA CYS A 53 -8.28 1.40 8.16
C CYS A 53 -7.84 1.59 6.70
N ALA A 54 -6.65 1.11 6.35
CA ALA A 54 -6.11 1.20 5.00
C ALA A 54 -6.91 0.32 4.03
N ALA A 55 -7.33 -0.87 4.45
CA ALA A 55 -8.18 -1.75 3.65
C ALA A 55 -9.55 -1.12 3.36
N GLU A 56 -10.16 -0.46 4.35
CA GLU A 56 -11.40 0.29 4.15
C GLU A 56 -11.23 1.41 3.11
N VAL A 57 -10.20 2.25 3.27
CA VAL A 57 -9.92 3.35 2.33
C VAL A 57 -9.61 2.82 0.92
N CYS A 58 -8.86 1.73 0.79
CA CYS A 58 -8.61 1.12 -0.52
C CYS A 58 -9.92 0.70 -1.18
N ARG A 59 -10.81 0.03 -0.44
CA ARG A 59 -12.11 -0.42 -0.95
C ARG A 59 -12.97 0.75 -1.43
N ASP A 60 -12.99 1.85 -0.70
CA ASP A 60 -13.75 3.07 -1.08
C ASP A 60 -13.23 3.68 -2.40
N PHE A 61 -11.96 3.45 -2.74
CA PHE A 61 -11.33 3.88 -3.99
C PHE A 61 -11.44 2.83 -5.11
N GLY A 62 -12.06 1.67 -4.88
CA GLY A 62 -12.05 0.56 -5.84
C GLY A 62 -10.66 -0.07 -6.00
N ALA A 63 -9.83 0.00 -4.97
CA ALA A 63 -8.54 -0.65 -4.84
C ALA A 63 -8.59 -1.74 -3.76
N GLU A 64 -7.57 -2.58 -3.70
CA GLU A 64 -7.46 -3.68 -2.74
C GLU A 64 -6.09 -3.66 -2.06
N LEU A 65 -6.09 -3.63 -0.73
CA LEU A 65 -4.89 -3.81 0.07
C LEU A 65 -4.55 -5.30 0.10
N LYS A 66 -3.47 -5.69 -0.57
CA LYS A 66 -3.03 -7.09 -0.67
C LYS A 66 -2.19 -7.51 0.51
N GLU A 67 -1.25 -6.67 0.89
CA GLU A 67 -0.35 -6.89 2.01
C GLU A 67 -0.09 -5.57 2.73
N CYS A 68 0.07 -5.65 4.04
CA CYS A 68 0.39 -4.51 4.89
C CYS A 68 1.25 -4.97 6.05
N ASP A 69 2.42 -4.36 6.21
CA ASP A 69 3.34 -4.65 7.31
C ASP A 69 4.11 -3.38 7.66
N GLY A 70 4.86 -3.37 8.75
CA GLY A 70 5.64 -2.20 9.13
C GLY A 70 6.54 -2.41 10.32
N GLU A 71 7.32 -1.37 10.58
CA GLU A 71 8.20 -1.25 11.74
C GLU A 71 7.76 -0.04 12.56
N ALA A 72 8.42 0.18 13.70
CA ALA A 72 8.04 1.23 14.63
C ALA A 72 7.97 2.65 14.03
N ASP A 73 8.70 2.93 12.94
CA ASP A 73 8.76 4.25 12.30
C ASP A 73 8.16 4.32 10.89
N HIS A 74 7.66 3.21 10.32
CA HIS A 74 7.10 3.19 8.98
C HIS A 74 6.16 2.01 8.69
N VAL A 75 5.33 2.15 7.67
CA VAL A 75 4.42 1.11 7.18
C VAL A 75 4.56 0.94 5.67
N HIS A 76 4.59 -0.31 5.23
CA HIS A 76 4.60 -0.78 3.86
C HIS A 76 3.22 -1.29 3.48
N MET A 77 2.75 -0.94 2.29
CA MET A 77 1.50 -1.45 1.72
C MET A 77 1.73 -1.93 0.29
N LEU A 78 1.21 -3.09 -0.05
CA LEU A 78 1.04 -3.53 -1.43
C LEU A 78 -0.42 -3.37 -1.80
N ILE A 79 -0.71 -2.52 -2.79
CA ILE A 79 -2.08 -2.21 -3.21
C ILE A 79 -2.24 -2.57 -4.68
N GLU A 80 -3.27 -3.37 -4.98
CA GLU A 80 -3.78 -3.56 -6.34
C GLU A 80 -4.85 -2.49 -6.64
N TYR A 81 -4.82 -1.87 -7.81
CA TYR A 81 -5.75 -0.78 -8.13
C TYR A 81 -6.14 -0.75 -9.60
N ALA A 82 -7.33 -0.20 -9.90
CA ALA A 82 -7.79 0.01 -11.26
C ALA A 82 -7.10 1.21 -11.94
N PRO A 83 -6.98 1.25 -13.28
CA PRO A 83 -6.35 2.36 -14.00
C PRO A 83 -7.04 3.72 -13.79
N THR A 84 -8.29 3.71 -13.35
CA THR A 84 -9.08 4.92 -13.03
C THR A 84 -8.73 5.52 -11.66
N VAL A 85 -8.00 4.78 -10.81
CA VAL A 85 -7.61 5.25 -9.48
C VAL A 85 -6.42 6.20 -9.60
N GLN A 86 -6.63 7.44 -9.18
CA GLN A 86 -5.55 8.43 -9.08
C GLN A 86 -4.73 8.17 -7.81
N LEU A 87 -3.51 7.65 -7.98
CA LEU A 87 -2.66 7.23 -6.88
C LEU A 87 -2.38 8.35 -5.87
N SER A 88 -2.17 9.60 -6.33
CA SER A 88 -1.95 10.74 -5.45
C SER A 88 -3.15 11.04 -4.55
N VAL A 89 -4.38 10.87 -5.06
CA VAL A 89 -5.61 11.06 -4.29
C VAL A 89 -5.79 9.93 -3.27
N LEU A 90 -5.54 8.68 -3.68
CA LEU A 90 -5.56 7.53 -2.78
C LEU A 90 -4.55 7.71 -1.63
N VAL A 91 -3.30 8.09 -1.94
CA VAL A 91 -2.26 8.34 -0.93
C VAL A 91 -2.68 9.43 0.05
N ASN A 92 -3.22 10.55 -0.45
CA ASN A 92 -3.69 11.63 0.41
C ASN A 92 -4.81 11.18 1.35
N SER A 93 -5.76 10.40 0.83
CA SER A 93 -6.84 9.82 1.62
C SER A 93 -6.31 8.86 2.68
N LEU A 94 -5.48 7.89 2.29
CA LEU A 94 -4.86 6.92 3.20
C LEU A 94 -4.14 7.64 4.35
N LYS A 95 -3.28 8.62 4.05
CA LYS A 95 -2.53 9.37 5.09
C LYS A 95 -3.46 10.19 5.99
N ALA A 96 -4.47 10.87 5.42
CA ALA A 96 -5.37 11.72 6.20
C ALA A 96 -6.26 10.89 7.13
N VAL A 97 -6.90 9.85 6.60
CA VAL A 97 -7.85 9.00 7.34
C VAL A 97 -7.11 8.20 8.41
N THR A 98 -6.01 7.51 8.06
CA THR A 98 -5.24 6.71 9.03
C THR A 98 -4.64 7.58 10.14
N SER A 99 -4.09 8.76 9.81
CA SER A 99 -3.59 9.71 10.82
C SER A 99 -4.69 10.12 11.80
N ARG A 100 -5.90 10.40 11.30
CA ARG A 100 -7.03 10.79 12.15
C ARG A 100 -7.53 9.63 12.99
N ARG A 101 -7.75 8.46 12.39
CA ARG A 101 -8.33 7.30 13.08
C ARG A 101 -7.40 6.78 14.16
N LEU A 102 -6.12 6.56 13.85
CA LEU A 102 -5.12 6.09 14.80
C LEU A 102 -4.94 7.06 15.97
N ARG A 103 -4.84 8.37 15.73
CA ARG A 103 -4.73 9.35 16.84
C ARG A 103 -6.02 9.49 17.65
N ASN A 104 -7.17 9.10 17.10
CA ASN A 104 -8.41 9.09 17.85
C ASN A 104 -8.51 7.85 18.75
N GLU A 105 -8.04 6.72 18.25
CA GLU A 105 -8.06 5.42 18.94
C GLU A 105 -6.97 5.29 20.01
N PHE A 106 -5.75 5.76 19.71
CA PHE A 106 -4.56 5.56 20.55
C PHE A 106 -4.06 6.88 21.16
N LEU A 107 -4.09 6.97 22.50
CA LEU A 107 -3.73 8.18 23.23
C LEU A 107 -2.23 8.52 23.13
N ASP A 108 -1.37 7.51 23.08
CA ASP A 108 0.06 7.66 22.87
C ASP A 108 0.39 8.26 21.48
N LEU A 109 -0.28 7.80 20.42
CA LEU A 109 -0.16 8.41 19.08
C LEU A 109 -0.74 9.83 19.04
N ARG A 110 -1.82 10.10 19.79
CA ARG A 110 -2.41 11.45 19.91
C ARG A 110 -1.41 12.43 20.54
N GLY A 111 -0.67 11.99 21.55
CA GLY A 111 0.32 12.78 22.29
C GLY A 111 1.72 12.82 21.68
N ALA A 112 2.01 12.01 20.67
CA ALA A 112 3.36 11.85 20.11
C ALA A 112 3.96 13.13 19.47
N TYR A 113 3.11 14.09 19.09
CA TYR A 113 3.49 15.34 18.43
C TYR A 113 2.68 16.52 18.96
N SER A 114 3.28 17.72 18.93
CA SER A 114 2.60 18.97 19.30
C SER A 114 1.49 19.40 18.32
N LYS A 115 1.45 18.80 17.12
CA LYS A 115 0.46 19.06 16.07
C LYS A 115 -0.30 17.76 15.78
N PRO A 116 -1.55 17.82 15.27
CA PRO A 116 -2.36 16.66 14.95
C PRO A 116 -1.90 15.96 13.66
N VAL A 117 -0.66 15.47 13.64
CA VAL A 117 -0.01 14.80 12.51
C VAL A 117 0.54 13.45 12.96
N LEU A 118 0.58 12.48 12.05
CA LEU A 118 1.21 11.18 12.29
C LEU A 118 2.30 10.91 11.25
N TRP A 119 1.99 11.14 9.98
CA TRP A 119 2.89 10.83 8.86
C TRP A 119 3.78 12.00 8.44
N SER A 120 4.95 11.68 7.87
CA SER A 120 5.73 12.62 7.06
C SER A 120 4.89 13.15 5.90
N ARG A 121 5.26 14.31 5.34
CA ARG A 121 4.65 14.82 4.11
C ARG A 121 5.01 13.94 2.90
N SER A 122 6.26 13.50 2.81
CA SER A 122 6.72 12.57 1.78
C SER A 122 6.15 11.16 1.95
N TYR A 123 6.15 10.41 0.87
CA TYR A 123 5.87 8.97 0.81
C TYR A 123 6.70 8.38 -0.33
N PHE A 124 6.92 7.07 -0.29
CA PHE A 124 7.45 6.33 -1.43
C PHE A 124 6.30 5.69 -2.19
N ALA A 125 6.43 5.63 -3.51
CA ALA A 125 5.58 4.84 -4.40
C ALA A 125 6.45 4.15 -5.45
N GLY A 126 6.45 2.83 -5.47
CA GLY A 126 7.12 2.00 -6.47
C GLY A 126 6.11 1.12 -7.18
N SER A 127 6.18 1.02 -8.50
CA SER A 127 5.37 0.03 -9.23
C SER A 127 5.85 -1.38 -8.90
N CYS A 128 4.91 -2.29 -8.71
CA CYS A 128 5.18 -3.70 -8.43
C CYS A 128 4.40 -4.58 -9.41
N GLY A 129 5.01 -5.68 -9.85
CA GLY A 129 4.37 -6.62 -10.77
C GLY A 129 4.22 -6.06 -12.18
N GLY A 130 5.17 -6.39 -13.05
CA GLY A 130 4.86 -6.47 -14.47
C GLY A 130 4.01 -7.72 -14.71
N ALA A 131 3.05 -7.67 -15.64
CA ALA A 131 2.52 -8.91 -16.19
C ALA A 131 3.70 -9.70 -16.77
N PRO A 132 3.86 -11.00 -16.45
CA PRO A 132 4.91 -11.82 -17.04
C PRO A 132 4.90 -11.64 -18.56
N LEU A 133 6.08 -11.65 -19.20
CA LEU A 133 6.18 -11.40 -20.63
C LEU A 133 5.26 -12.32 -21.45
N GLU A 134 5.11 -13.57 -21.02
CA GLU A 134 4.20 -14.55 -21.60
C GLU A 134 2.73 -14.11 -21.53
N VAL A 135 2.30 -13.52 -20.42
CA VAL A 135 0.94 -12.99 -20.26
C VAL A 135 0.71 -11.78 -21.17
N ILE A 136 1.71 -10.90 -21.32
CA ILE A 136 1.65 -9.77 -22.25
C ILE A 136 1.58 -10.28 -23.70
N LYS A 137 2.41 -11.27 -24.07
CA LYS A 137 2.39 -11.89 -25.40
C LYS A 137 1.03 -12.51 -25.71
N GLN A 138 0.47 -13.29 -24.79
CA GLN A 138 -0.86 -13.89 -24.94
C GLN A 138 -1.95 -12.82 -25.08
N TYR A 139 -1.89 -11.74 -24.29
CA TYR A 139 -2.81 -10.61 -24.45
C TYR A 139 -2.72 -9.99 -25.86
N ILE A 140 -1.51 -9.74 -26.36
CA ILE A 140 -1.28 -9.20 -27.72
C ILE A 140 -1.80 -10.15 -28.80
N GLN A 141 -1.55 -11.46 -28.67
CA GLN A 141 -2.00 -12.47 -29.63
C GLN A 141 -3.53 -12.57 -29.66
N ASN A 142 -4.18 -12.57 -28.50
CA ASN A 142 -5.64 -12.63 -28.39
C ASN A 142 -6.36 -11.33 -28.83
N GLN A 143 -5.63 -10.23 -29.02
CA GLN A 143 -6.18 -8.98 -29.58
C GLN A 143 -6.04 -8.87 -31.10
N ARG A 144 -5.27 -9.75 -31.73
CA ARG A 144 -5.28 -9.89 -33.18
C ARG A 144 -6.41 -10.86 -33.52
N GLY A 145 -7.50 -10.31 -34.08
CA GLY A 145 -8.54 -11.11 -34.71
C GLY A 145 -7.98 -11.98 -35.83
#